data_AF-A0A9X4LJ89-F1
#
_entry.id   AF-A0A9X4LJ89-F1
#
_cell.length_a   1.000
_cell.length_b   1.000
_cell.length_c   1.000
_cell.angle_alpha   90.00
_cell.angle_beta   90.00
_cell.angle_gamma   90.00
#
_symmetry.space_group_name_H-M   'P 1'
#
loop_
_entity.id
_entity.type
_entity.pdbx_description
1 polymer ?
#
loop_
_entity_poly.entity_id
_entity_poly.type
_entity_poly.pdbx_seq_one_letter_code
_entity_poly.pdbx_strand_id
1 'polypeptide(L)'
;MTRFVELGRGQNEDPVDDLLVFLDEAWLAIRKAVVRVFFFELWTMALRRPAIEGMVKQMYSEYQASLAAILRRVNPALTDAEAGVLARLICSWTEGALVMAHWGGERVPSLSLLSIRMKSASLALVGVANPAARR
;
A
#
# COMPACT_ATOMS: atom_id res chain seq x y z
N MET A 1 -0.46 -12.94 -3.14
CA MET A 1 -1.33 -12.55 -2.00
C MET A 1 -0.85 -13.14 -0.68
N THR A 2 -0.40 -14.39 -0.62
CA THR A 2 0.10 -15.06 0.61
C THR A 2 1.06 -14.21 1.45
N ARG A 3 2.03 -13.54 0.81
CA ARG A 3 3.02 -12.71 1.50
C ARG A 3 2.45 -11.51 2.28
N PHE A 4 1.46 -10.81 1.73
CA PHE A 4 0.82 -9.70 2.45
C PHE A 4 0.00 -10.19 3.64
N VAL A 5 -0.62 -11.37 3.50
CA VAL A 5 -1.33 -12.03 4.60
C VAL A 5 -0.37 -12.46 5.70
N GLU A 6 0.82 -12.95 5.35
CA GLU A 6 1.89 -13.29 6.32
C GLU A 6 2.36 -12.05 7.09
N LEU A 7 2.65 -10.94 6.40
CA LEU A 7 2.97 -9.66 7.05
C LEU A 7 1.83 -9.19 7.97
N GLY A 8 0.57 -9.33 7.53
CA GLY A 8 -0.62 -9.04 8.32
C GLY A 8 -0.71 -9.83 9.63
N ARG A 9 -0.21 -11.07 9.64
CA ARG A 9 -0.19 -11.95 10.82
C ARG A 9 0.98 -11.74 11.76
N GLY A 10 2.00 -10.99 11.32
CA GLY A 10 3.21 -10.77 12.10
C GLY A 10 4.33 -11.70 11.74
N GLN A 11 4.90 -11.45 10.56
CA GLN A 11 6.07 -12.16 10.10
C GLN A 11 7.34 -11.68 10.81
N ASN A 12 7.42 -10.38 11.15
CA ASN A 12 8.55 -9.79 11.87
C ASN A 12 8.18 -9.53 13.35
N GLU A 13 9.21 -9.43 14.19
CA GLU A 13 9.05 -9.13 15.62
C GLU A 13 8.46 -7.72 15.85
N ASP A 14 8.96 -6.73 15.11
CA ASP A 14 8.43 -5.36 15.14
C ASP A 14 7.32 -5.18 14.07
N PRO A 15 6.07 -4.84 14.44
CA PRO A 15 5.01 -4.57 13.47
C PRO A 15 5.30 -3.36 12.57
N VAL A 16 6.18 -2.44 12.99
CA VAL A 16 6.66 -1.34 12.13
C VAL A 16 7.47 -1.88 10.95
N ASP A 17 8.26 -2.93 11.18
CA ASP A 17 9.02 -3.58 10.10
C ASP A 17 8.08 -4.27 9.10
N ASP A 18 7.03 -4.95 9.58
CA ASP A 18 6.00 -5.50 8.69
C ASP A 18 5.36 -4.41 7.81
N LEU A 19 5.07 -3.24 8.38
CA LEU A 19 4.52 -2.09 7.65
C LEU A 19 5.52 -1.55 6.61
N LEU A 20 6.78 -1.38 6.99
CA LEU A 20 7.81 -0.88 6.08
C LEU A 20 8.05 -1.83 4.92
N VAL A 21 8.14 -3.14 5.19
CA VAL A 21 8.27 -4.18 4.15
C VAL A 21 7.07 -4.17 3.22
N PHE A 22 5.85 -4.09 3.76
CA PHE A 22 4.62 -3.99 2.96
C PHE A 22 4.66 -2.81 1.98
N LEU A 23 5.06 -1.63 2.48
CA LEU A 23 5.14 -0.40 1.67
C LEU A 23 6.29 -0.47 0.64
N ASP A 24 7.42 -1.07 1.00
CA ASP A 24 8.54 -1.28 0.10
C ASP A 24 8.20 -2.20 -1.06
N GLU A 25 7.52 -3.32 -0.79
CA GLU A 25 7.10 -4.26 -1.82
C GLU A 25 6.09 -3.63 -2.79
N ALA A 26 5.13 -2.87 -2.26
CA ALA A 26 4.22 -2.09 -3.09
C ALA A 26 4.97 -1.10 -3.99
N TRP A 27 5.99 -0.43 -3.45
CA TRP A 27 6.77 0.54 -4.21
C TRP A 27 7.67 -0.10 -5.28
N LEU A 28 8.31 -1.22 -4.95
CA LEU A 28 9.10 -2.02 -5.89
C LEU A 28 8.24 -2.53 -7.05
N ALA A 29 6.98 -2.88 -6.77
CA ALA A 29 6.01 -3.27 -7.79
C ALA A 29 5.69 -2.10 -8.73
N ILE A 30 5.35 -0.91 -8.20
CA ILE A 30 5.05 0.30 -9.00
C ILE A 30 6.19 0.66 -9.97
N ARG A 31 7.45 0.48 -9.55
CA ARG A 31 8.62 0.80 -10.40
C ARG A 31 8.70 -0.04 -11.67
N LYS A 32 8.13 -1.25 -11.67
CA LYS A 32 8.18 -2.16 -12.82
C LYS A 32 7.13 -1.75 -13.86
N ALA A 33 7.57 -1.34 -15.06
CA ALA A 33 6.66 -0.91 -16.13
C ALA A 33 5.62 -1.97 -16.49
N VAL A 34 6.01 -3.24 -16.53
CA VAL A 34 5.11 -4.39 -16.78
C VAL A 34 4.00 -4.48 -15.74
N VAL A 35 4.29 -4.20 -14.46
CA VAL A 35 3.30 -4.22 -13.39
C VAL A 35 2.31 -3.06 -13.57
N ARG A 36 2.80 -1.86 -13.93
CA ARG A 36 1.92 -0.71 -14.19
C ARG A 36 0.94 -1.00 -15.32
N VAL A 37 1.43 -1.47 -16.47
CA VAL A 37 0.60 -1.82 -17.63
C VAL A 37 -0.43 -2.89 -17.24
N PHE A 38 0.00 -3.95 -16.56
CA PHE A 38 -0.88 -5.02 -16.11
C PHE A 38 -2.05 -4.50 -15.25
N PHE A 39 -1.78 -3.62 -14.27
CA PHE A 39 -2.85 -3.08 -13.42
C PHE A 39 -3.86 -2.24 -14.21
N PHE A 40 -3.42 -1.43 -15.18
CA PHE A 40 -4.37 -0.66 -16.01
C PHE A 40 -5.21 -1.53 -16.93
N GLU A 41 -4.61 -2.55 -17.53
CA GLU A 41 -5.35 -3.55 -18.31
C GLU A 41 -6.35 -4.32 -17.43
N LEU A 42 -5.91 -4.75 -16.24
CA LEU A 42 -6.74 -5.46 -15.28
C LEU A 42 -7.94 -4.62 -14.83
N TRP A 43 -7.73 -3.36 -14.47
CA TRP A 43 -8.81 -2.43 -14.10
C TRP A 43 -9.77 -2.20 -15.26
N THR A 44 -9.24 -2.02 -16.48
CA THR A 44 -10.07 -1.86 -17.69
C THR A 44 -10.93 -3.10 -17.95
N MET A 45 -10.37 -4.30 -17.77
CA MET A 45 -11.11 -5.56 -17.89
C MET A 45 -12.18 -5.71 -16.81
N ALA A 46 -11.87 -5.34 -15.56
CA ALA A 46 -12.81 -5.38 -14.44
C ALA A 46 -14.06 -4.55 -14.70
N LEU A 47 -13.94 -3.41 -15.38
CA LEU A 47 -15.10 -2.57 -15.76
C LEU A 47 -16.06 -3.24 -16.75
N ARG A 48 -15.59 -4.25 -17.50
CA ARG A 48 -16.36 -4.87 -18.60
C ARG A 48 -16.69 -6.33 -18.36
N ARG A 49 -16.03 -6.99 -17.40
CA ARG A 49 -16.11 -8.43 -17.17
C ARG A 49 -16.41 -8.69 -15.68
N PRO A 50 -17.65 -9.06 -15.31
CA PRO A 50 -18.04 -9.29 -13.92
C PRO A 50 -17.15 -10.30 -13.17
N ALA A 51 -16.67 -11.34 -13.86
CA ALA A 51 -15.74 -12.30 -13.26
C ALA A 51 -14.41 -11.65 -12.83
N ILE A 52 -13.87 -10.74 -13.65
CA ILE A 52 -12.64 -10.01 -13.35
C ILE A 52 -12.92 -8.95 -12.27
N GLU A 53 -14.08 -8.30 -12.30
CA GLU A 53 -14.50 -7.39 -11.23
C GLU A 53 -14.50 -8.08 -9.86
N GLY A 54 -15.11 -9.27 -9.78
CA GLY A 54 -15.13 -10.08 -8.55
C GLY A 54 -13.73 -10.43 -8.06
N MET A 55 -12.85 -10.88 -8.97
CA MET A 55 -11.44 -11.16 -8.65
C MET A 55 -10.70 -9.92 -8.13
N VAL A 56 -10.86 -8.77 -8.79
CA VAL A 56 -10.20 -7.53 -8.39
C VAL A 56 -10.71 -7.08 -7.02
N LYS A 57 -12.04 -7.08 -6.79
CA LYS A 57 -12.62 -6.74 -5.48
C LYS A 57 -12.10 -7.62 -4.37
N GLN A 58 -12.01 -8.93 -4.60
CA GLN A 58 -11.46 -9.87 -3.63
C GLN A 58 -9.98 -9.57 -3.35
N MET A 59 -9.16 -9.41 -4.38
CA MET A 59 -7.74 -9.05 -4.25
C MET A 59 -7.55 -7.78 -3.42
N TYR A 60 -8.34 -6.73 -3.70
CA TYR A 60 -8.29 -5.48 -2.96
C TYR A 60 -8.72 -5.64 -1.51
N SER A 61 -9.79 -6.39 -1.26
CA SER A 61 -10.28 -6.65 0.09
C SER A 61 -9.22 -7.35 0.94
N GLU A 62 -8.55 -8.37 0.38
CA GLU A 62 -7.49 -9.09 1.09
C GLU A 62 -6.25 -8.22 1.33
N TYR A 63 -5.88 -7.40 0.35
CA TYR A 63 -4.75 -6.46 0.48
C TYR A 63 -5.01 -5.40 1.56
N GLN A 64 -6.20 -4.79 1.56
CA GLN A 64 -6.61 -3.79 2.55
C GLN A 64 -6.78 -4.40 3.94
N ALA A 65 -7.33 -5.60 4.05
CA ALA A 65 -7.47 -6.30 5.33
C ALA A 65 -6.09 -6.65 5.92
N SER A 66 -5.16 -7.09 5.09
CA SER A 66 -3.78 -7.37 5.50
C SER A 66 -3.12 -6.10 6.05
N LEU A 67 -3.21 -4.98 5.32
CA LEU A 67 -2.66 -3.72 5.78
C LEU A 67 -3.32 -3.25 7.09
N ALA A 68 -4.65 -3.28 7.18
CA ALA A 68 -5.36 -2.90 8.40
C ALA A 68 -4.91 -3.72 9.63
N ALA A 69 -4.68 -5.03 9.46
CA ALA A 69 -4.14 -5.88 10.51
C ALA A 69 -2.72 -5.43 10.95
N ILE A 70 -1.85 -5.07 10.00
CA ILE A 70 -0.54 -4.48 10.31
C ILE A 70 -0.71 -3.18 11.10
N LEU A 71 -1.56 -2.26 10.62
CA LEU A 71 -1.74 -0.95 11.26
C LEU A 71 -2.23 -1.07 12.71
N ARG A 72 -3.13 -2.02 13.00
CA ARG A 72 -3.58 -2.30 14.38
C ARG A 72 -2.48 -2.89 15.26
N ARG A 73 -1.57 -3.67 14.70
CA ARG A 73 -0.42 -4.18 15.45
C ARG A 73 0.58 -3.07 15.76
N VAL A 74 0.78 -2.14 14.81
CA VAL A 74 1.62 -0.95 15.03
C VAL A 74 0.99 -0.02 16.08
N ASN A 75 -0.32 0.21 15.99
CA ASN A 75 -1.06 1.03 16.94
C ASN A 75 -2.32 0.29 17.45
N PRO A 76 -2.20 -0.40 18.60
CA PRO A 76 -3.30 -1.15 19.20
C PRO A 76 -4.49 -0.31 19.66
N ALA A 77 -4.34 1.02 19.74
CA ALA A 77 -5.43 1.92 20.11
C ALA A 77 -6.42 2.16 18.95
N LEU A 78 -6.05 1.82 17.72
CA LEU A 78 -6.95 1.94 16.56
C LEU A 78 -8.09 0.92 16.64
N THR A 79 -9.31 1.39 16.42
CA THR A 79 -10.46 0.52 16.15
C THR A 79 -10.32 -0.15 14.77
N ASP A 80 -11.09 -1.22 14.53
CA ASP A 80 -11.15 -1.87 13.21
C ASP A 80 -11.58 -0.91 12.10
N ALA A 81 -12.52 -0.03 12.41
CA ALA A 81 -13.02 0.96 11.47
C ALA A 81 -11.93 1.97 11.09
N GLU A 82 -11.21 2.51 12.08
CA GLU A 82 -10.11 3.46 11.85
C GLU A 82 -8.97 2.82 11.07
N ALA A 83 -8.52 1.63 11.48
CA ALA A 83 -7.47 0.90 10.77
C ALA A 83 -7.88 0.59 9.32
N GLY A 84 -9.14 0.21 9.09
CA GLY A 84 -9.67 -0.02 7.76
C GLY A 84 -9.75 1.25 6.90
N VAL A 85 -10.05 2.41 7.50
CA VAL A 85 -10.03 3.70 6.79
C VAL A 85 -8.59 4.10 6.43
N LEU A 86 -7.65 3.99 7.36
CA LEU A 86 -6.24 4.30 7.13
C LEU A 86 -5.61 3.36 6.08
N ALA A 87 -5.92 2.07 6.13
CA ALA A 87 -5.46 1.11 5.13
C ALA A 87 -5.94 1.49 3.73
N ARG A 88 -7.24 1.83 3.58
CA ARG A 88 -7.80 2.30 2.30
C ARG A 88 -7.11 3.58 1.81
N LEU A 89 -6.88 4.55 2.70
CA LEU A 89 -6.16 5.77 2.36
C LEU A 89 -4.75 5.49 1.81
N ILE A 90 -3.98 4.64 2.48
CA ILE A 90 -2.62 4.26 2.06
C ILE A 90 -2.65 3.51 0.72
N CYS A 91 -3.61 2.60 0.52
CA CYS A 91 -3.80 1.94 -0.77
C CYS A 91 -4.10 2.95 -1.87
N SER A 92 -5.01 3.91 -1.65
CA SER A 92 -5.34 4.95 -2.63
C SER A 92 -4.16 5.85 -2.98
N TRP A 93 -3.28 6.17 -2.02
CA TRP A 93 -2.03 6.87 -2.34
C TRP A 93 -1.10 6.04 -3.23
N THR A 94 -1.05 4.73 -2.99
CA THR A 94 -0.23 3.78 -3.77
C THR A 94 -0.73 3.69 -5.21
N GLU A 95 -2.04 3.67 -5.42
CA GLU A 95 -2.67 3.70 -6.74
C GLU A 95 -2.44 5.04 -7.45
N GLY A 96 -2.59 6.17 -6.74
CA GLY A 96 -2.27 7.48 -7.30
C GLY A 96 -0.80 7.58 -7.74
N ALA A 97 0.11 6.97 -6.96
CA ALA A 97 1.50 6.85 -7.35
C ALA A 97 1.73 5.96 -8.57
N LEU A 98 0.95 4.88 -8.75
CA LEU A 98 0.98 4.04 -9.95
C LEU A 98 0.62 4.85 -11.21
N VAL A 99 -0.44 5.67 -11.13
CA VAL A 99 -0.89 6.58 -12.20
C VAL A 99 0.22 7.58 -12.53
N MET A 100 0.75 8.27 -11.51
CA MET A 100 1.86 9.22 -11.68
C MET A 100 3.11 8.57 -12.28
N ALA A 101 3.46 7.36 -11.84
CA ALA A 101 4.62 6.62 -12.35
C ALA A 101 4.47 6.20 -13.82
N HIS A 102 3.23 6.07 -14.31
CA HIS A 102 2.97 5.64 -15.67
C HIS A 102 2.82 6.82 -16.64
N TRP A 103 2.14 7.89 -16.25
CA TRP A 103 1.83 9.03 -17.12
C TRP A 103 2.51 10.35 -16.75
N GLY A 104 3.27 10.38 -15.66
CA GLY A 104 3.74 11.62 -15.06
C GLY A 104 4.66 12.49 -15.93
N GLY A 105 5.46 11.87 -16.82
CA GLY A 105 6.53 12.59 -17.49
C GLY A 105 7.51 13.25 -16.50
N GLU A 106 8.24 14.25 -16.96
CA GLU A 106 9.37 14.84 -16.21
C GLU A 106 8.95 15.80 -15.08
N ARG A 107 7.67 16.20 -15.01
CA ARG A 107 7.19 17.21 -14.06
C ARG A 107 6.77 16.65 -12.70
N VAL A 108 6.83 15.33 -12.52
CA VAL A 108 6.39 14.66 -11.28
C VAL A 108 7.59 14.40 -10.39
N PRO A 109 7.42 14.49 -9.06
CA PRO A 109 8.49 14.13 -8.14
C PRO A 109 9.03 12.73 -8.42
N SER A 110 10.34 12.55 -8.19
CA SER A 110 10.97 11.24 -8.41
C SER A 110 10.25 10.17 -7.59
N LEU A 111 10.10 8.98 -8.17
CA LEU A 111 9.48 7.86 -7.46
C LEU A 111 10.24 7.51 -6.16
N SER A 112 11.54 7.75 -6.10
CA SER A 112 12.28 7.60 -4.84
C SER A 112 11.76 8.55 -3.75
N LEU A 113 11.53 9.83 -4.10
CA LEU A 113 11.05 10.82 -3.15
C LEU A 113 9.61 10.53 -2.70
N LEU A 114 8.73 10.14 -3.63
CA LEU A 114 7.35 9.78 -3.30
C LEU A 114 7.30 8.58 -2.33
N SER A 115 8.13 7.55 -2.54
CA SER A 115 8.24 6.42 -1.62
C SER A 115 8.57 6.86 -0.20
N ILE A 116 9.61 7.69 -0.05
CA ILE A 116 10.08 8.17 1.25
C ILE A 116 8.96 8.95 1.94
N ARG A 117 8.31 9.86 1.22
CA ARG A 117 7.23 10.69 1.77
C ARG A 117 6.00 9.86 2.15
N MET A 118 5.60 8.90 1.32
CA MET A 118 4.49 8.01 1.64
C MET A 118 4.78 7.16 2.86
N LYS A 119 5.98 6.57 2.99
CA LYS A 119 6.35 5.82 4.20
C LYS A 119 6.30 6.68 5.45
N SER A 120 6.90 7.87 5.42
CA SER A 120 6.84 8.80 6.55
C SER A 120 5.41 9.20 6.89
N ALA A 121 4.55 9.43 5.89
CA ALA A 121 3.14 9.73 6.11
C ALA A 121 2.39 8.53 6.73
N SER A 122 2.60 7.32 6.21
CA SER A 122 1.98 6.09 6.75
C SER A 122 2.38 5.86 8.21
N LEU A 123 3.65 6.05 8.57
CA LEU A 123 4.12 5.94 9.96
C LEU A 123 3.47 7.00 10.86
N ALA A 124 3.38 8.24 10.38
CA ALA A 124 2.74 9.32 11.13
C ALA A 124 1.24 9.05 11.37
N LEU A 125 0.53 8.47 10.38
CA LEU A 125 -0.89 8.11 10.51
C LEU A 125 -1.15 7.10 11.64
N VAL A 126 -0.19 6.23 11.92
CA VAL A 126 -0.30 5.22 13.00
C VAL A 126 0.42 5.64 14.27
N GLY A 127 0.81 6.92 14.40
CA GLY A 127 1.38 7.46 15.64
C GLY A 127 2.85 7.09 15.88
N VAL A 128 3.56 6.59 14.86
CA VAL A 128 5.00 6.34 14.94
C VAL A 128 5.75 7.64 14.64
N ALA A 129 6.57 8.09 15.59
CA ALA A 129 7.40 9.27 15.43
C ALA A 129 8.35 9.11 14.22
N ASN A 130 8.52 10.17 13.44
CA ASN A 130 9.32 10.14 12.20
C ASN A 130 10.73 9.59 12.46
N PRO A 131 11.13 8.44 11.87
CA PRO A 131 12.45 7.86 12.08
C PRO A 131 13.60 8.76 11.58
N ALA A 132 13.30 9.72 10.69
CA ALA A 132 14.27 10.72 10.23
C ALA A 132 14.55 11.86 11.23
N ALA A 133 13.80 11.97 12.33
CA ALA A 133 14.03 12.98 13.37
C ALA A 133 15.06 12.56 14.44
N ARG A 134 15.66 11.37 14.31
CA ARG A 134 16.68 10.83 15.23
C ARG A 134 18.11 10.90 14.68
N ARG A 135 18.38 11.68 13.65
CA ARG A 135 19.73 11.87 13.08
C ARG A 135 20.06 13.34 12.91
#